data_AF-A0AAJ1IMI6-F1
#
_entry.id   AF-A0AAJ1IMI6-F1
#
_cell.length_a   1.000
_cell.length_b   1.000
_cell.length_c   1.000
_cell.angle_alpha   90.00
_cell.angle_beta   90.00
_cell.angle_gamma   90.00
#
_symmetry.space_group_name_H-M   'P 1'
#
loop_
_entity.id
_entity.type
_entity.pdbx_description
1 polymer ?
#
loop_
_entity_poly.entity_id
_entity_poly.type
_entity_poly.pdbx_seq_one_letter_code
_entity_poly.pdbx_strand_id
1 'polypeptide(L)'
;MKVTVENYQELAKRTMASKGSKAADGAHMALGFTTEIGEMNIGILQEDLVNIREEHGDTNWYIANACNIYGLNFTSLYRLAVSTPPRLFLLHDLVDLHKREFAYGKEMDINELKEQLITLIQKLLVTSSTYGFSYEESLQLNIDKLAARYGDKFSEFRALNRDLNKEQKILEG
;
A
#
# COMPACT_ATOMS: atom_id res chain seq x y z
N MET A 1 -6.55 13.51 -12.63
CA MET A 1 -6.68 12.30 -13.51
C MET A 1 -7.39 11.26 -12.69
N LYS A 2 -8.37 10.53 -13.27
CA LYS A 2 -9.07 9.48 -12.53
C LYS A 2 -8.13 8.29 -12.27
N VAL A 3 -7.96 7.93 -11.01
CA VAL A 3 -7.24 6.74 -10.56
C VAL A 3 -8.19 5.55 -10.57
N THR A 4 -7.71 4.42 -11.06
CA THR A 4 -8.43 3.14 -11.06
C THR A 4 -7.51 2.01 -10.65
N VAL A 5 -8.06 0.86 -10.30
CA VAL A 5 -7.26 -0.34 -9.99
C VAL A 5 -6.32 -0.73 -11.15
N GLU A 6 -6.73 -0.51 -12.40
CA GLU A 6 -5.95 -0.80 -13.61
C GLU A 6 -4.71 0.07 -13.77
N ASN A 7 -4.79 1.36 -13.38
CA ASN A 7 -3.68 2.31 -13.59
C ASN A 7 -2.86 2.57 -12.32
N TYR A 8 -3.37 2.19 -11.15
CA TYR A 8 -2.76 2.54 -9.86
C TYR A 8 -1.32 2.05 -9.70
N GLN A 9 -1.00 0.83 -10.18
CA GLN A 9 0.34 0.26 -10.02
C GLN A 9 1.44 1.13 -10.67
N GLU A 10 1.18 1.67 -11.86
CA GLU A 10 2.12 2.56 -12.56
C GLU A 10 2.17 3.95 -11.91
N LEU A 11 1.07 4.43 -11.34
CA LEU A 11 1.03 5.71 -10.63
C LEU A 11 1.81 5.64 -9.32
N ALA A 12 1.61 4.59 -8.52
CA ALA A 12 2.31 4.35 -7.27
C ALA A 12 3.83 4.23 -7.46
N LYS A 13 4.26 3.62 -8.57
CA LYS A 13 5.67 3.44 -8.93
C LYS A 13 6.45 4.75 -9.01
N ARG A 14 5.79 5.85 -9.42
CA ARG A 14 6.45 7.16 -9.65
C ARG A 14 7.11 7.71 -8.40
N THR A 15 6.57 7.40 -7.23
CA THR A 15 7.03 7.93 -5.94
C THR A 15 7.79 6.89 -5.12
N MET A 16 8.04 5.69 -5.67
CA MET A 16 8.88 4.69 -5.03
C MET A 16 10.36 5.02 -5.25
N ALA A 17 11.11 5.17 -4.17
CA ALA A 17 12.57 5.28 -4.21
C ALA A 17 13.22 3.93 -3.93
N SER A 18 14.16 3.52 -4.79
CA SER A 18 14.96 2.32 -4.53
C SER A 18 15.89 2.49 -3.33
N LYS A 19 16.14 1.40 -2.62
CA LYS A 19 17.02 1.26 -1.45
C LYS A 19 18.30 0.51 -1.78
N GLY A 20 18.61 0.36 -3.08
CA GLY A 20 19.89 -0.16 -3.58
C GLY A 20 19.91 -1.66 -3.86
N SER A 21 18.93 -2.43 -3.38
CA SER A 21 18.76 -3.84 -3.76
C SER A 21 17.30 -4.26 -3.71
N LYS A 22 16.93 -5.29 -4.48
CA LYS A 22 15.58 -5.87 -4.48
C LYS A 22 15.13 -6.29 -3.08
N ALA A 23 16.02 -6.92 -2.31
CA ALA A 23 15.72 -7.35 -0.94
C ALA A 23 15.53 -6.17 0.02
N ALA A 24 16.31 -5.08 -0.13
CA ALA A 24 16.14 -3.88 0.68
C ALA A 24 14.84 -3.12 0.31
N ASP A 25 14.49 -3.10 -0.98
CA ASP A 25 13.21 -2.58 -1.47
C ASP A 25 12.03 -3.40 -0.92
N GLY A 26 12.14 -4.73 -0.91
CA GLY A 26 11.18 -5.63 -0.27
C GLY A 26 11.03 -5.41 1.23
N ALA A 27 12.13 -5.29 1.96
CA ALA A 27 12.11 -4.99 3.38
C ALA A 27 11.44 -3.63 3.67
N HIS A 28 11.66 -2.63 2.83
CA HIS A 28 10.95 -1.35 2.92
C HIS A 28 9.44 -1.51 2.77
N MET A 29 8.97 -2.38 1.87
CA MET A 29 7.53 -2.69 1.76
C MET A 29 7.00 -3.33 3.05
N ALA A 30 7.72 -4.31 3.61
CA ALA A 30 7.34 -4.98 4.86
C ALA A 30 7.21 -4.04 6.06
N LEU A 31 8.15 -3.10 6.19
CA LEU A 31 8.13 -2.07 7.21
C LEU A 31 6.92 -1.15 7.02
N GLY A 32 6.66 -0.71 5.78
CA GLY A 32 5.50 0.10 5.44
C GLY A 32 4.18 -0.59 5.74
N PHE A 33 4.00 -1.86 5.34
CA PHE A 33 2.80 -2.63 5.69
C PHE A 33 2.56 -2.65 7.19
N THR A 34 3.62 -2.76 7.98
CA THR A 34 3.53 -2.82 9.44
C THR A 34 3.06 -1.49 10.03
N THR A 35 3.61 -0.36 9.57
CA THR A 35 3.24 0.96 10.08
C THR A 35 1.82 1.33 9.66
N GLU A 36 1.47 1.21 8.37
CA GLU A 36 0.19 1.77 7.89
C GLU A 36 -0.99 0.93 8.39
N ILE A 37 -0.81 -0.39 8.54
CA ILE A 37 -1.83 -1.24 9.19
C ILE A 37 -1.99 -0.86 10.67
N GLY A 38 -0.90 -0.51 11.35
CA GLY A 38 -0.93 -0.04 12.73
C GLY A 38 -1.68 1.28 12.87
N GLU A 39 -1.36 2.27 12.02
CA GLU A 39 -2.01 3.57 11.98
C GLU A 39 -3.49 3.43 11.60
N MET A 40 -3.82 2.64 10.58
CA MET A 40 -5.22 2.35 10.20
C MET A 40 -6.01 1.72 11.37
N ASN A 41 -5.41 0.83 12.15
CA ASN A 41 -6.07 0.23 13.31
C ASN A 41 -6.32 1.28 14.42
N ILE A 42 -5.45 2.28 14.56
CA ILE A 42 -5.66 3.41 15.47
C ILE A 42 -6.84 4.25 14.97
N GLY A 43 -6.87 4.60 13.67
CA GLY A 43 -8.00 5.31 13.05
C GLY A 43 -9.33 4.57 13.24
N ILE A 44 -9.33 3.24 13.07
CA ILE A 44 -10.48 2.37 13.37
C ILE A 44 -10.95 2.52 14.82
N LEU A 45 -10.03 2.46 15.79
CA LEU A 45 -10.35 2.59 17.21
C LEU A 45 -10.92 3.97 17.55
N GLN A 46 -10.48 5.00 16.83
CA GLN A 46 -10.88 6.40 17.04
C GLN A 46 -12.08 6.81 16.18
N GLU A 47 -12.60 5.92 15.34
CA GLU A 47 -13.64 6.19 14.35
C GLU A 47 -13.27 7.35 13.38
N ASP A 48 -11.97 7.51 13.09
CA ASP A 48 -11.45 8.56 12.20
C ASP A 48 -11.46 8.09 10.74
N LEU A 49 -12.52 8.43 10.02
CA LEU A 49 -12.67 8.08 8.60
C LEU A 49 -11.60 8.70 7.70
N VAL A 50 -11.06 9.88 8.04
CA VAL A 50 -10.01 10.53 7.26
C VAL A 50 -8.74 9.70 7.35
N ASN A 51 -8.32 9.35 8.57
CA ASN A 51 -7.15 8.50 8.78
C ASN A 51 -7.34 7.10 8.18
N ILE A 52 -8.50 6.46 8.37
CA ILE A 52 -8.75 5.11 7.81
C ILE A 52 -8.58 5.11 6.28
N ARG A 53 -9.10 6.13 5.59
CA ARG A 53 -8.95 6.25 4.12
C ARG A 53 -7.51 6.52 3.71
N GLU A 54 -6.81 7.37 4.45
CA GLU A 54 -5.39 7.66 4.23
C GLU A 54 -4.57 6.37 4.28
N GLU A 55 -4.65 5.65 5.41
CA GLU A 55 -3.81 4.49 5.66
C GLU A 55 -4.20 3.27 4.81
N HIS A 56 -5.47 3.18 4.40
CA HIS A 56 -5.90 2.21 3.39
C HIS A 56 -5.24 2.48 2.03
N GLY A 57 -5.18 3.74 1.60
CA GLY A 57 -4.50 4.16 0.38
C GLY A 57 -2.99 3.93 0.45
N ASP A 58 -2.36 4.27 1.58
CA ASP A 58 -0.92 4.09 1.79
C ASP A 58 -0.54 2.61 1.86
N THR A 59 -1.34 1.77 2.51
CA THR A 59 -1.16 0.30 2.47
C THR A 59 -1.19 -0.20 1.03
N ASN A 60 -2.14 0.27 0.22
CA ASN A 60 -2.22 -0.08 -1.20
C ASN A 60 -0.99 0.36 -2.00
N TRP A 61 -0.42 1.52 -1.67
CA TRP A 61 0.81 1.99 -2.30
C TRP A 61 1.97 1.00 -2.10
N TYR A 62 2.12 0.43 -0.90
CA TYR A 62 3.13 -0.62 -0.66
C TYR A 62 2.79 -1.92 -1.37
N ILE A 63 1.52 -2.31 -1.50
CA ILE A 63 1.12 -3.53 -2.24
C ILE A 63 1.50 -3.39 -3.71
N ALA A 64 1.13 -2.26 -4.32
CA ALA A 64 1.44 -1.95 -5.71
C ALA A 64 2.96 -1.92 -5.97
N ASN A 65 3.73 -1.37 -5.05
CA ASN A 65 5.18 -1.33 -5.18
C ASN A 65 5.86 -2.68 -4.89
N ALA A 66 5.34 -3.50 -3.98
CA ALA A 66 5.72 -4.91 -3.90
C ALA A 66 5.46 -5.62 -5.24
N CYS A 67 4.32 -5.38 -5.89
CA CYS A 67 4.09 -5.91 -7.24
C CYS A 67 5.14 -5.46 -8.26
N ASN A 68 5.53 -4.19 -8.24
CA ASN A 68 6.59 -3.66 -9.11
C ASN A 68 7.96 -4.32 -8.85
N ILE A 69 8.31 -4.56 -7.59
CA ILE A 69 9.59 -5.16 -7.19
C ILE A 69 9.66 -6.64 -7.60
N TYR A 70 8.57 -7.39 -7.42
CA TYR A 70 8.54 -8.84 -7.59
C TYR A 70 7.92 -9.33 -8.90
N GLY A 71 7.57 -8.41 -9.81
CA GLY A 71 7.01 -8.77 -11.13
C GLY A 71 5.59 -9.32 -11.06
N LEU A 72 4.80 -8.88 -10.07
CA LEU A 72 3.38 -9.22 -9.96
C LEU A 72 2.50 -8.12 -10.59
N ASN A 73 1.23 -8.45 -10.85
CA ASN A 73 0.25 -7.52 -11.39
C ASN A 73 -0.83 -7.21 -10.35
N PHE A 74 -0.83 -5.98 -9.84
CA PHE A 74 -1.74 -5.50 -8.80
C PHE A 74 -3.21 -5.70 -9.17
N THR A 75 -3.61 -5.33 -10.40
CA THR A 75 -4.99 -5.48 -10.88
C THR A 75 -5.44 -6.95 -10.86
N SER A 76 -4.57 -7.88 -11.22
CA SER A 76 -4.86 -9.32 -11.17
C SER A 76 -5.01 -9.81 -9.74
N LEU A 77 -4.17 -9.33 -8.80
CA LEU A 77 -4.30 -9.66 -7.38
C LEU A 77 -5.61 -9.12 -6.81
N TYR A 78 -5.97 -7.89 -7.14
CA TYR A 78 -7.24 -7.28 -6.74
C TYR A 78 -8.43 -8.08 -7.26
N ARG A 79 -8.44 -8.44 -8.55
CA ARG A 79 -9.53 -9.24 -9.14
C ARG A 79 -9.68 -10.60 -8.46
N LEU A 80 -8.56 -11.27 -8.15
CA LEU A 80 -8.56 -12.51 -7.39
C LEU A 80 -9.09 -12.32 -5.96
N ALA A 81 -8.68 -11.26 -5.28
CA ALA A 81 -9.17 -10.94 -3.94
C ALA A 81 -10.69 -10.74 -3.91
N VAL A 82 -11.25 -10.06 -4.93
CA VAL A 82 -12.69 -9.87 -5.10
C VAL A 82 -13.41 -11.17 -5.44
N SER A 83 -12.82 -12.03 -6.27
CA SER A 83 -13.48 -13.23 -6.80
C SER A 83 -13.32 -14.48 -5.92
N THR A 84 -12.58 -14.39 -4.81
CA THR A 84 -12.30 -15.54 -3.93
C THR A 84 -12.76 -15.27 -2.50
N PRO A 85 -13.12 -16.32 -1.73
CA PRO A 85 -13.49 -16.15 -0.33
C PRO A 85 -12.37 -15.50 0.49
N PRO A 86 -12.71 -14.61 1.44
CA PRO A 86 -11.71 -13.99 2.30
C PRO A 86 -11.01 -15.06 3.15
N ARG A 87 -9.69 -14.99 3.21
CA ARG A 87 -8.87 -15.79 4.13
C ARG A 87 -8.32 -14.91 5.24
N LEU A 88 -7.92 -15.52 6.35
CA LEU A 88 -7.26 -14.81 7.44
C LEU A 88 -5.96 -14.18 6.93
N PHE A 89 -5.84 -12.87 7.06
CA PHE A 89 -4.58 -12.16 6.85
C PHE A 89 -3.80 -12.11 8.17
N LEU A 90 -2.53 -12.49 8.11
CA LEU A 90 -1.61 -12.41 9.23
C LEU A 90 -0.39 -11.60 8.81
N LEU A 91 -0.20 -10.44 9.45
CA LEU A 91 0.92 -9.54 9.15
C LEU A 91 2.28 -10.25 9.32
N HIS A 92 2.37 -11.20 10.27
CA HIS A 92 3.62 -11.91 10.51
C HIS A 92 4.07 -12.74 9.32
N ASP A 93 3.17 -13.33 8.53
CA ASP A 93 3.54 -14.16 7.38
C ASP A 93 4.15 -13.30 6.27
N LEU A 94 3.52 -12.15 5.99
CA LEU A 94 4.02 -11.19 5.01
C LEU A 94 5.38 -10.60 5.43
N VAL A 95 5.54 -10.25 6.71
CA VAL A 95 6.81 -9.71 7.22
C VAL A 95 7.90 -10.79 7.28
N ASP A 96 7.56 -12.04 7.63
CA ASP A 96 8.53 -13.14 7.65
C ASP A 96 9.09 -13.43 6.26
N LEU A 97 8.26 -13.41 5.22
CA LEU A 97 8.69 -13.53 3.82
C LEU A 97 9.80 -12.54 3.46
N HIS A 98 9.56 -11.24 3.68
CA HIS A 98 10.55 -10.20 3.39
C HIS A 98 11.78 -10.29 4.30
N LYS A 99 11.60 -10.64 5.58
CA LYS A 99 12.72 -10.87 6.50
C LYS A 99 13.60 -12.03 6.01
N ARG A 100 13.01 -13.12 5.51
CA ARG A 100 13.76 -14.26 4.99
C ARG A 100 14.63 -13.88 3.78
N GLU A 101 14.09 -13.07 2.88
CA GLU A 101 14.86 -12.55 1.74
C GLU A 101 15.96 -11.59 2.19
N PHE A 102 15.62 -10.59 3.01
CA PHE A 102 16.56 -9.53 3.40
C PHE A 102 17.65 -10.00 4.38
N ALA A 103 17.27 -10.68 5.46
CA ALA A 103 18.19 -11.02 6.55
C ALA A 103 18.96 -12.32 6.30
N TYR A 104 18.39 -13.26 5.53
CA TYR A 104 18.99 -14.58 5.32
C TYR A 104 19.38 -14.84 3.86
N GLY A 105 19.16 -13.87 2.95
CA GLY A 105 19.51 -14.01 1.54
C GLY A 105 18.74 -15.10 0.80
N LYS A 106 17.57 -15.51 1.32
CA LYS A 106 16.72 -16.50 0.64
C LYS A 106 16.06 -15.85 -0.58
N GLU A 107 15.81 -16.64 -1.61
CA GLU A 107 14.96 -16.16 -2.71
C GLU A 107 13.52 -15.97 -2.21
N MET A 108 12.86 -14.91 -2.67
CA MET A 108 11.45 -14.66 -2.35
C MET A 108 10.56 -15.77 -2.91
N ASP A 109 9.72 -16.37 -2.05
CA ASP A 109 8.65 -17.24 -2.53
C ASP A 109 7.52 -16.38 -3.12
N ILE A 110 7.49 -16.31 -4.46
CA ILE A 110 6.55 -15.49 -5.21
C ILE A 110 5.10 -15.99 -5.05
N ASN A 111 4.89 -17.30 -4.87
CA ASN A 111 3.55 -17.84 -4.68
C ASN A 111 3.03 -17.46 -3.29
N GLU A 112 3.85 -17.65 -2.25
CA GLU A 112 3.48 -17.27 -0.89
C GLU A 112 3.26 -15.75 -0.79
N LEU A 113 4.14 -14.93 -1.37
CA LEU A 113 3.97 -13.47 -1.43
C LEU A 113 2.66 -13.09 -2.11
N LYS A 114 2.34 -13.71 -3.25
CA LYS A 114 1.07 -13.49 -3.96
C LYS A 114 -0.12 -13.79 -3.06
N GLU A 115 -0.10 -14.90 -2.32
CA GLU A 115 -1.19 -15.25 -1.40
C GLU A 115 -1.35 -14.23 -0.28
N GLN A 116 -0.25 -13.80 0.34
CA GLN A 116 -0.27 -12.81 1.42
C GLN A 116 -0.74 -11.42 0.96
N LEU A 117 -0.36 -11.00 -0.25
CA LEU A 117 -0.86 -9.74 -0.82
C LEU A 117 -2.35 -9.83 -1.15
N ILE A 118 -2.85 -10.97 -1.64
CA ILE A 118 -4.28 -11.18 -1.90
C ILE A 118 -5.07 -11.09 -0.59
N THR A 119 -4.63 -11.76 0.49
CA THR A 119 -5.34 -11.70 1.77
C THR A 119 -5.31 -10.31 2.40
N LEU A 120 -4.22 -9.55 2.21
CA LEU A 120 -4.18 -8.15 2.61
C LEU A 120 -5.17 -7.28 1.81
N ILE A 121 -5.26 -7.47 0.48
CA ILE A 121 -6.26 -6.77 -0.34
C ILE A 121 -7.68 -7.12 0.13
N GLN A 122 -7.96 -8.39 0.47
CA GLN A 122 -9.26 -8.81 1.01
C GLN A 122 -9.58 -8.10 2.33
N LYS A 123 -8.61 -7.97 3.25
CA LYS A 123 -8.77 -7.17 4.47
C LYS A 123 -9.15 -5.73 4.14
N LEU A 124 -8.44 -5.11 3.20
CA LEU A 124 -8.70 -3.72 2.77
C LEU A 124 -10.08 -3.56 2.10
N LEU A 125 -10.53 -4.54 1.30
CA LEU A 125 -11.87 -4.57 0.72
C LEU A 125 -12.96 -4.59 1.81
N VAL A 126 -12.76 -5.40 2.85
CA VAL A 126 -13.66 -5.43 4.02
C VAL A 126 -13.65 -4.08 4.71
N THR A 127 -12.47 -3.50 4.99
CA THR A 127 -12.35 -2.19 5.62
C THR A 127 -13.13 -1.12 4.85
N SER A 128 -12.91 -0.97 3.53
CA SER A 128 -13.61 0.06 2.74
C SER A 128 -15.13 -0.14 2.74
N SER A 129 -15.58 -1.40 2.68
CA SER A 129 -17.01 -1.75 2.77
C SER A 129 -17.61 -1.38 4.13
N THR A 130 -16.91 -1.70 5.22
CA THR A 130 -17.35 -1.43 6.60
C THR A 130 -17.45 0.07 6.90
N TYR A 131 -16.51 0.87 6.40
CA TYR A 131 -16.44 2.31 6.68
C TYR A 131 -17.05 3.18 5.57
N GLY A 132 -17.68 2.56 4.56
CA GLY A 132 -18.54 3.28 3.60
C GLY A 132 -17.81 4.13 2.57
N PHE A 133 -16.59 3.75 2.17
CA PHE A 133 -15.85 4.41 1.07
C PHE A 133 -15.51 3.43 -0.04
N SER A 134 -15.31 3.93 -1.27
CA SER A 134 -14.95 3.04 -2.38
C SER A 134 -13.46 2.72 -2.37
N TYR A 135 -13.08 1.53 -2.85
CA TYR A 135 -11.67 1.15 -2.93
C TYR A 135 -10.86 2.13 -3.79
N GLU A 136 -11.40 2.57 -4.93
CA GLU A 136 -10.71 3.52 -5.81
C GLU A 136 -10.64 4.94 -5.23
N GLU A 137 -11.52 5.32 -4.30
CA GLU A 137 -11.46 6.61 -3.61
C GLU A 137 -10.19 6.72 -2.76
N SER A 138 -9.83 5.69 -1.99
CA SER A 138 -8.59 5.72 -1.21
C SER A 138 -7.34 5.70 -2.11
N LEU A 139 -7.39 4.98 -3.24
CA LEU A 139 -6.31 5.02 -4.23
C LEU A 139 -6.15 6.43 -4.82
N GLN A 140 -7.26 7.11 -5.12
CA GLN A 140 -7.26 8.48 -5.63
C GLN A 140 -6.66 9.45 -4.61
N LEU A 141 -7.12 9.39 -3.35
CA LEU A 141 -6.59 10.21 -2.25
C LEU A 141 -5.08 10.00 -2.06
N ASN A 142 -4.61 8.75 -2.10
CA ASN A 142 -3.19 8.44 -2.02
C ASN A 142 -2.39 9.11 -3.14
N ILE A 143 -2.83 8.98 -4.41
CA ILE A 143 -2.12 9.60 -5.54
C ILE A 143 -2.14 11.12 -5.45
N ASP A 144 -3.26 11.72 -5.07
CA ASP A 144 -3.38 13.18 -4.96
C ASP A 144 -2.50 13.73 -3.82
N LYS A 145 -2.49 13.06 -2.66
CA LYS A 145 -1.57 13.36 -1.54
C LYS A 145 -0.11 13.28 -1.98
N LEU A 146 0.27 12.18 -2.62
CA LEU A 146 1.64 11.97 -3.09
C LEU A 146 2.05 12.94 -4.20
N ALA A 147 1.13 13.34 -5.08
CA ALA A 147 1.37 14.36 -6.08
C ALA A 147 1.53 15.75 -5.44
N ALA A 148 0.75 16.07 -4.40
CA ALA A 148 0.92 17.30 -3.63
C ALA A 148 2.29 17.36 -2.95
N ARG A 149 2.77 16.21 -2.43
CA ARG A 149 4.07 16.05 -1.77
C ARG A 149 5.23 16.11 -2.76
N TYR A 150 5.22 15.22 -3.74
CA TYR A 150 6.38 14.93 -4.58
C TYR A 150 6.31 15.58 -5.96
N GLY A 151 5.17 16.12 -6.39
CA GLY A 151 4.94 16.47 -7.79
C GLY A 151 4.98 15.20 -8.64
N ASP A 152 5.91 15.14 -9.59
CA ASP A 152 5.88 14.07 -10.59
C ASP A 152 6.53 12.74 -10.17
N LYS A 153 7.55 12.79 -9.32
CA LYS A 153 8.34 11.63 -8.90
C LYS A 153 8.92 11.84 -7.52
N PHE A 154 9.38 10.77 -6.88
CA PHE A 154 10.02 10.85 -5.56
C PHE A 154 11.11 11.92 -5.49
N SER A 155 11.17 12.63 -4.37
CA SER A 155 12.22 13.59 -4.03
C SER A 155 12.48 13.55 -2.54
N GLU A 156 13.72 13.28 -2.15
CA GLU A 156 14.13 13.26 -0.74
C GLU A 156 13.93 14.63 -0.07
N PHE A 157 14.29 15.71 -0.76
CA PHE A 157 14.03 17.07 -0.29
C PHE A 157 12.54 17.29 -0.01
N ARG A 158 11.65 16.90 -0.93
CA ARG A 158 10.20 17.07 -0.75
C ARG A 158 9.61 16.12 0.30
N ALA A 159 10.22 14.94 0.50
CA ALA A 159 9.82 14.03 1.57
C ALA A 159 9.97 14.71 2.94
N LEU A 160 11.08 15.45 3.12
CA LEU A 160 11.42 16.18 4.34
C LEU A 160 10.73 17.54 4.46
N ASN A 161 10.36 18.18 3.34
CA ASN A 161 9.74 19.50 3.29
C ASN A 161 8.29 19.42 2.81
N ARG A 162 7.51 18.49 3.36
CA ARG A 162 6.11 18.26 3.00
C ARG A 162 5.19 19.35 3.55
N ASP A 163 4.17 19.71 2.76
CA ASP A 163 3.13 20.65 3.17
C ASP A 163 1.96 19.89 3.80
N LEU A 164 2.02 19.71 5.12
CA LEU A 164 1.04 18.95 5.88
C LEU A 164 -0.38 19.54 5.78
N ASN A 165 -0.51 20.87 5.72
CA ASN A 165 -1.81 21.52 5.61
C ASN A 165 -2.46 21.24 4.25
N LYS A 166 -1.66 21.20 3.19
CA LYS A 166 -2.15 20.85 1.86
C LYS A 166 -2.54 19.38 1.78
N GLU A 167 -1.74 18.49 2.36
CA GLU A 167 -2.05 17.05 2.41
C GLU A 167 -3.34 16.80 3.20
N GLN A 168 -3.49 17.39 4.39
CA GLN A 168 -4.68 17.27 5.22
C GLN A 168 -5.96 17.68 4.47
N LYS A 169 -5.94 18.83 3.78
CA LYS A 169 -7.09 19.30 2.99
C LYS A 169 -7.49 18.32 1.88
N ILE A 170 -6.54 17.63 1.27
CA ILE A 170 -6.83 16.62 0.24
C ILE A 170 -7.54 15.42 0.87
N LEU A 171 -7.10 15.00 2.06
CA LEU A 171 -7.64 13.83 2.77
C LEU A 171 -9.04 14.09 3.35
N GLU A 172 -9.33 15.33 3.74
CA GLU A 172 -10.64 15.74 4.23
C GLU A 172 -11.70 15.82 3.12
N GLY A 173 -11.30 16.12 1.88
CA GLY A 173 -12.18 16.24 0.71
C GLY A 173 -12.65 17.67 0.46
#